data_AF-A0A803PVZ5-F1
#
_entry.id   AF-A0A803PVZ5-F1
#
_cell.length_a   1.000
_cell.length_b   1.000
_cell.length_c   1.000
_cell.angle_alpha   90.00
_cell.angle_beta   90.00
_cell.angle_gamma   90.00
#
_symmetry.space_group_name_H-M   'P 1'
#
loop_
_entity.id
_entity.type
_entity.pdbx_description
1 polymer ?
#
loop_
_entity_poly.entity_id
_entity_poly.type
_entity_poly.pdbx_seq_one_letter_code
_entity_poly.pdbx_strand_id
1 'polypeptide(L)'
;MGSTRSYSEDVTHMPVVTDPDLNRAFKDLLAASWDDLPDSLVHEVKAALSKNTDDNAGKEALTNVFRAAVASEEFGEIIMNLKMEFDDTVGMSGENIKPLSKEHANALQTIFSRYNTYLEAFGPDETYLRKKVETELGSKMIYLKMRCGGLSSDWGKVSVLGTSGLAGSYVEKRA
;
A
#
# COMPACT_ATOMS: atom_id res chain seq x y z
N MET A 1 10.98 15.83 -35.70
CA MET A 1 10.11 14.67 -35.44
C MET A 1 9.72 14.71 -33.97
N GLY A 2 8.49 15.14 -33.69
CA GLY A 2 7.97 15.25 -32.33
C GLY A 2 7.59 13.87 -31.83
N SER A 3 8.29 13.39 -30.81
CA SER A 3 7.89 12.19 -30.09
C SER A 3 6.55 12.49 -29.40
N THR A 4 5.49 11.87 -29.90
CA THR A 4 4.20 11.81 -29.22
C THR A 4 4.44 11.18 -27.86
N ARG A 5 4.33 11.99 -26.81
CA ARG A 5 4.27 11.49 -25.43
C ARG A 5 2.99 10.67 -25.34
N SER A 6 3.14 9.34 -25.33
CA SER A 6 2.06 8.43 -24.98
C SER A 6 1.68 8.72 -23.53
N TYR A 7 0.59 9.46 -23.32
CA TYR A 7 -0.08 9.49 -22.02
C TYR A 7 -0.59 8.07 -21.80
N SER A 8 -0.02 7.36 -20.83
CA SER A 8 -0.64 6.16 -20.29
C SER A 8 -1.91 6.63 -19.61
N GLU A 9 -3.06 6.36 -20.23
CA GLU A 9 -4.36 6.37 -19.56
C GLU A 9 -4.35 5.25 -18.52
N ASP A 10 -3.66 5.49 -17.43
CA ASP A 10 -3.66 4.63 -16.26
C ASP A 10 -4.83 5.05 -15.35
N VAL A 11 -6.00 5.28 -15.98
CA VAL A 11 -7.25 5.56 -15.29
C VAL A 11 -7.68 4.26 -14.65
N THR A 12 -7.20 4.01 -13.44
CA THR A 12 -7.63 2.86 -12.67
C THR A 12 -9.14 2.99 -12.46
N HIS A 13 -9.90 2.11 -13.12
CA HIS A 13 -11.34 2.05 -12.94
C HIS A 13 -11.64 1.75 -11.48
N MET A 14 -12.16 2.74 -10.77
CA MET A 14 -12.67 2.52 -9.42
C MET A 14 -14.02 1.79 -9.51
N PRO A 15 -14.31 0.90 -8.55
CA PRO A 15 -15.60 0.22 -8.50
C PRO A 15 -16.71 1.25 -8.32
N VAL A 16 -17.85 0.98 -8.95
CA VAL A 16 -19.05 1.80 -8.81
C VAL A 16 -19.74 1.39 -7.51
N VAL A 17 -19.77 2.31 -6.54
CA VAL A 17 -20.49 2.15 -5.28
C VAL A 17 -21.69 3.09 -5.30
N THR A 18 -22.89 2.51 -5.32
CA THR A 18 -24.18 3.21 -5.45
C THR A 18 -24.81 3.54 -4.11
N ASP A 19 -24.61 2.69 -3.10
CA ASP A 19 -25.08 2.95 -1.75
C ASP A 19 -24.30 4.14 -1.14
N PRO A 20 -24.97 5.21 -0.68
CA PRO A 20 -24.29 6.40 -0.20
C PRO A 20 -23.39 6.17 1.03
N ASP A 21 -23.82 5.28 1.94
CA ASP A 21 -23.07 5.00 3.17
C ASP A 21 -21.82 4.17 2.85
N LEU A 22 -21.96 3.16 1.98
CA LEU A 22 -20.81 2.39 1.48
C LEU A 22 -19.84 3.27 0.70
N ASN A 23 -20.34 4.13 -0.18
CA ASN A 23 -19.51 4.99 -1.03
C ASN A 23 -18.72 6.01 -0.19
N ARG A 24 -19.34 6.56 0.86
CA ARG A 24 -18.66 7.43 1.81
C ARG A 24 -17.53 6.67 2.52
N ALA A 25 -17.84 5.55 3.16
CA ALA A 25 -16.85 4.75 3.87
C ALA A 25 -15.70 4.29 2.94
N PHE A 26 -16.01 3.91 1.71
CA PHE A 26 -15.04 3.52 0.68
C PHE A 26 -14.07 4.65 0.35
N LYS A 27 -14.59 5.87 0.13
CA LYS A 27 -13.76 7.05 -0.18
C LYS A 27 -12.93 7.49 1.00
N ASP A 28 -13.52 7.52 2.19
CA ASP A 28 -12.84 7.94 3.42
C ASP A 28 -11.68 6.97 3.73
N LEU A 29 -11.90 5.67 3.56
CA LEU A 29 -10.87 4.65 3.75
C LEU A 29 -9.74 4.71 2.72
N LEU A 30 -10.04 4.94 1.43
CA LEU A 30 -9.01 5.12 0.40
C LEU A 30 -8.20 6.41 0.60
N ALA A 31 -8.82 7.45 1.15
CA ALA A 31 -8.19 8.74 1.40
C ALA A 31 -7.29 8.73 2.64
N ALA A 32 -7.59 7.89 3.62
CA ALA A 32 -6.77 7.71 4.81
C ALA A 32 -5.38 7.14 4.45
N SER A 33 -4.38 7.49 5.26
CA SER A 33 -3.15 6.70 5.34
C SER A 33 -3.47 5.38 6.04
N TRP A 34 -2.82 4.30 5.60
CA TRP A 34 -2.93 2.98 6.21
C TRP A 34 -1.74 2.65 7.11
N ASP A 35 -1.01 3.68 7.57
CA ASP A 35 0.07 3.55 8.55
C ASP A 35 -0.48 3.29 9.96
N ASP A 36 -1.58 3.93 10.30
CA ASP A 36 -2.30 3.83 11.58
C ASP A 36 -3.77 4.20 11.31
N LEU A 37 -4.63 3.18 11.18
CA LEU A 37 -6.03 3.36 10.82
C LEU A 37 -6.80 3.89 12.04
N PRO A 38 -7.43 5.08 11.95
CA PRO A 38 -8.18 5.61 13.08
C PRO A 38 -9.32 4.67 13.48
N ASP A 39 -9.45 4.37 14.77
CA ASP A 39 -10.53 3.53 15.31
C ASP A 39 -11.91 4.02 14.85
N SER A 40 -12.12 5.34 14.79
CA SER A 40 -13.35 5.93 14.29
C SER A 40 -13.67 5.52 12.85
N LEU A 41 -12.66 5.52 11.97
CA LEU A 41 -12.81 5.11 10.58
C LEU A 41 -13.09 3.60 10.47
N VAL A 42 -12.39 2.78 11.27
CA VAL A 42 -12.64 1.33 11.34
C VAL A 42 -14.08 1.05 11.79
N HIS A 43 -14.56 1.76 12.81
CA HIS A 43 -15.93 1.66 13.30
C HIS A 43 -16.95 2.10 12.24
N GLU A 44 -16.71 3.20 11.53
CA GLU A 44 -17.58 3.69 10.45
C GLU A 44 -17.66 2.70 9.28
N VAL A 45 -16.52 2.13 8.85
CA VAL A 45 -16.48 1.13 7.78
C VAL A 45 -17.22 -0.14 8.19
N LYS A 46 -17.00 -0.65 9.41
CA LYS A 46 -17.72 -1.81 9.95
C LYS A 46 -19.23 -1.54 10.06
N ALA A 47 -19.62 -0.35 10.48
CA ALA A 47 -21.02 0.05 10.55
C ALA A 47 -21.66 0.08 9.15
N ALA A 48 -20.98 0.65 8.16
CA ALA A 48 -21.44 0.67 6.76
C ALA A 48 -21.59 -0.76 6.20
N LEU A 49 -20.62 -1.64 6.45
CA LEU A 49 -20.67 -3.05 6.04
C LEU A 49 -21.76 -3.86 6.76
N SER A 50 -22.18 -3.46 7.96
CA SER A 50 -23.23 -4.15 8.71
C SER A 50 -24.65 -3.85 8.19
N LYS A 51 -24.84 -2.77 7.43
CA LYS A 51 -26.13 -2.38 6.88
C LYS A 51 -26.58 -3.33 5.77
N ASN A 52 -27.90 -3.52 5.67
CA ASN A 52 -28.53 -4.18 4.54
C ASN A 52 -28.62 -3.20 3.38
N THR A 53 -28.19 -3.64 2.20
CA THR A 53 -28.19 -2.86 0.97
C THR A 53 -28.28 -3.81 -0.21
N ASP A 54 -28.90 -3.37 -1.30
CA ASP A 54 -28.96 -4.13 -2.55
C ASP A 54 -27.65 -3.98 -3.36
N ASP A 55 -26.77 -3.07 -2.95
CA ASP A 55 -25.46 -2.82 -3.57
C ASP A 55 -24.40 -3.84 -3.11
N ASN A 56 -24.56 -5.09 -3.54
CA ASN A 56 -23.63 -6.17 -3.21
C ASN A 56 -22.22 -5.91 -3.76
N ALA A 57 -22.11 -5.33 -4.95
CA ALA A 57 -20.81 -5.01 -5.56
C ALA A 57 -20.07 -3.92 -4.77
N GLY A 58 -20.78 -2.88 -4.34
CA GLY A 58 -20.22 -1.85 -3.46
C GLY A 58 -19.79 -2.39 -2.10
N LYS A 59 -20.56 -3.34 -1.55
CA LYS A 59 -20.24 -3.99 -0.27
C LYS A 59 -18.99 -4.87 -0.37
N GLU A 60 -18.84 -5.59 -1.48
CA GLU A 60 -17.64 -6.36 -1.80
C GLU A 60 -16.42 -5.45 -1.98
N ALA A 61 -16.57 -4.36 -2.76
CA ALA A 61 -15.51 -3.38 -2.96
C ALA A 61 -15.01 -2.77 -1.64
N LEU A 62 -15.91 -2.32 -0.77
CA LEU A 62 -15.55 -1.80 0.56
C LEU A 62 -14.88 -2.88 1.43
N THR A 63 -15.36 -4.12 1.35
CA THR A 63 -14.76 -5.25 2.09
C THR A 63 -13.33 -5.51 1.65
N ASN A 64 -13.05 -5.51 0.34
CA ASN A 64 -11.72 -5.75 -0.19
C ASN A 64 -10.76 -4.61 0.18
N VAL A 65 -11.20 -3.35 0.07
CA VAL A 65 -10.40 -2.19 0.52
C VAL A 65 -10.11 -2.28 2.02
N PHE A 66 -11.10 -2.61 2.83
CA PHE A 66 -10.92 -2.74 4.28
C PHE A 66 -9.95 -3.85 4.67
N ARG A 67 -10.06 -5.01 4.05
CA ARG A 67 -9.10 -6.11 4.25
C ARG A 67 -7.69 -5.71 3.84
N ALA A 68 -7.55 -4.99 2.72
CA ALA A 68 -6.24 -4.56 2.26
C ALA A 68 -5.63 -3.48 3.14
N ALA A 69 -6.44 -2.56 3.68
CA ALA A 69 -5.99 -1.53 4.60
C ALA A 69 -5.45 -2.15 5.89
N VAL A 70 -6.21 -3.04 6.54
CA VAL A 70 -5.79 -3.73 7.77
C VAL A 70 -4.54 -4.59 7.52
N ALA A 71 -4.49 -5.34 6.42
CA ALA A 71 -3.31 -6.14 6.10
C ALA A 71 -2.07 -5.27 5.83
N SER A 72 -2.24 -4.10 5.22
CA SER A 72 -1.15 -3.16 4.95
C SER A 72 -0.63 -2.47 6.21
N GLU A 73 -1.52 -2.16 7.16
CA GLU A 73 -1.17 -1.64 8.48
C GLU A 73 -0.33 -2.66 9.25
N GLU A 74 -0.84 -3.89 9.45
CA GLU A 74 -0.15 -4.96 10.17
C GLU A 74 1.20 -5.30 9.53
N PHE A 75 1.23 -5.46 8.20
CA PHE A 75 2.47 -5.77 7.50
C PHE A 75 3.45 -4.60 7.50
N GLY A 76 2.94 -3.36 7.46
CA GLY A 76 3.72 -2.16 7.59
C GLY A 76 4.42 -2.07 8.94
N GLU A 77 3.73 -2.41 10.03
CA GLU A 77 4.31 -2.48 11.36
C GLU A 77 5.47 -3.48 11.42
N ILE A 78 5.31 -4.68 10.84
CA ILE A 78 6.36 -5.70 10.76
C ILE A 78 7.61 -5.17 10.03
N ILE A 79 7.43 -4.47 8.91
CA ILE A 79 8.53 -3.86 8.15
C ILE A 79 9.27 -2.83 9.01
N MET A 80 8.53 -1.97 9.70
CA MET A 80 9.10 -0.91 10.53
C MET A 80 9.79 -1.46 11.78
N ASN A 81 9.27 -2.53 12.37
CA ASN A 81 9.91 -3.23 13.48
C ASN A 81 11.27 -3.81 13.06
N LEU A 82 11.35 -4.50 11.91
CA LEU A 82 12.64 -4.98 11.41
C LEU A 82 13.61 -3.82 11.11
N LYS A 83 13.09 -2.70 10.58
CA LYS A 83 13.90 -1.50 10.32
C LYS A 83 14.43 -0.91 11.63
N MET A 84 13.66 -0.91 12.72
CA MET A 84 14.12 -0.48 14.04
C MET A 84 15.21 -1.41 14.60
N GLU A 85 15.06 -2.72 14.46
CA GLU A 85 16.13 -3.68 14.82
C GLU A 85 17.43 -3.43 14.03
N PHE A 86 17.31 -3.00 12.76
CA PHE A 86 18.48 -2.59 11.97
C PHE A 86 19.09 -1.28 12.45
N ASP A 87 18.26 -0.29 12.81
CA ASP A 87 18.74 0.97 13.38
C ASP A 87 19.49 0.73 14.71
N ASP A 88 19.03 -0.19 15.55
CA ASP A 88 19.69 -0.54 16.82
C ASP A 88 21.02 -1.24 16.62
N THR A 89 21.15 -2.03 15.55
CA THR A 89 22.37 -2.82 15.28
C THR A 89 23.42 -2.05 14.46
N VAL A 90 22.98 -1.21 13.53
CA VAL A 90 23.84 -0.47 12.58
C VAL A 90 24.03 0.99 12.99
N GLY A 91 23.18 1.51 13.89
CA GLY A 91 23.12 2.92 14.26
C GLY A 91 22.31 3.75 13.26
N MET A 92 21.61 4.78 13.75
CA MET A 92 20.67 5.61 12.98
C MET A 92 21.26 6.25 11.70
N SER A 93 22.58 6.44 11.63
CA SER A 93 23.29 7.05 10.49
C SER A 93 24.12 6.05 9.67
N GLY A 94 24.07 4.75 9.97
CA GLY A 94 24.91 3.76 9.29
C GLY A 94 26.34 3.69 9.85
N GLU A 95 26.53 4.02 11.11
CA GLU A 95 27.86 4.17 11.72
C GLU A 95 28.56 2.81 11.97
N ASN A 96 27.77 1.73 12.08
CA ASN A 96 28.23 0.37 12.34
C ASN A 96 27.81 -0.60 11.22
N ILE A 97 28.04 -0.24 9.95
CA ILE A 97 27.76 -1.12 8.81
C ILE A 97 28.58 -2.40 8.91
N LYS A 98 27.92 -3.49 9.32
CA LYS A 98 28.44 -4.86 9.32
C LYS A 98 27.63 -5.67 8.30
N PRO A 99 28.20 -6.76 7.76
CA PRO A 99 27.41 -7.73 7.00
C PRO A 99 26.18 -8.15 7.82
N LEU A 100 25.00 -8.17 7.18
CA LEU A 100 23.77 -8.63 7.82
C LEU A 100 23.98 -10.03 8.37
N SER A 101 23.47 -10.27 9.59
CA SER A 101 23.41 -11.63 10.12
C SER A 101 22.57 -12.49 9.17
N LYS A 102 22.81 -13.81 9.16
CA LYS A 102 22.03 -14.74 8.33
C LYS A 102 20.53 -14.64 8.63
N GLU A 103 20.17 -14.41 9.89
CA GLU A 103 18.80 -14.23 10.34
C GLU A 103 18.16 -12.96 9.74
N HIS A 104 18.84 -11.82 9.84
CA HIS A 104 18.38 -10.56 9.26
C HIS A 104 18.26 -10.63 7.73
N ALA A 105 19.21 -11.29 7.06
CA ALA A 105 19.15 -11.50 5.62
C ALA A 105 17.94 -12.36 5.21
N ASN A 106 17.66 -13.44 5.96
CA ASN A 106 16.48 -14.29 5.74
C ASN A 106 15.17 -13.55 6.00
N ALA A 107 15.10 -12.76 7.08
CA ALA A 107 13.93 -11.93 7.40
C ALA A 107 13.66 -10.91 6.28
N LEU A 108 14.70 -10.23 5.80
CA LEU A 108 14.62 -9.27 4.71
C LEU A 108 14.13 -9.91 3.39
N GLN A 109 14.65 -11.09 3.06
CA GLN A 109 14.19 -11.85 1.89
C GLN A 109 12.72 -12.30 2.04
N THR A 110 12.32 -12.69 3.25
CA THR A 110 10.95 -13.12 3.55
C THR A 110 9.97 -11.95 3.40
N ILE A 111 10.31 -10.78 3.93
CA ILE A 111 9.49 -9.55 3.78
C ILE A 111 9.36 -9.19 2.30
N PHE A 112 10.46 -9.18 1.55
CA PHE A 112 10.43 -8.87 0.12
C PHE A 112 9.57 -9.86 -0.67
N SER A 113 9.69 -11.15 -0.38
CA SER A 113 8.85 -12.17 -1.01
C SER A 113 7.37 -11.94 -0.70
N ARG A 114 7.02 -11.71 0.58
CA ARG A 114 5.63 -11.48 1.00
C ARG A 114 5.04 -10.22 0.36
N TYR A 115 5.82 -9.14 0.30
CA TYR A 115 5.43 -7.90 -0.38
C TYR A 115 5.06 -8.15 -1.85
N ASN A 116 5.94 -8.83 -2.61
CA ASN A 116 5.68 -9.13 -4.02
C ASN A 116 4.49 -10.07 -4.18
N THR A 117 4.42 -11.15 -3.40
CA THR A 117 3.27 -12.08 -3.42
C THR A 117 1.97 -11.36 -3.12
N TYR A 118 1.97 -10.38 -2.20
CA TYR A 118 0.78 -9.61 -1.89
C TYR A 118 0.36 -8.70 -3.05
N LEU A 119 1.30 -8.00 -3.69
CA LEU A 119 1.00 -7.18 -4.87
C LEU A 119 0.54 -8.00 -6.08
N GLU A 120 1.05 -9.23 -6.24
CA GLU A 120 0.67 -10.16 -7.30
C GLU A 120 -0.69 -10.82 -7.06
N ALA A 121 -1.22 -10.79 -5.84
CA ALA A 121 -2.50 -11.40 -5.50
C ALA A 121 -3.71 -10.61 -6.02
N PHE A 122 -3.54 -9.33 -6.36
CA PHE A 122 -4.63 -8.48 -6.84
C PHE A 122 -5.01 -8.78 -8.28
N GLY A 123 -6.32 -8.92 -8.52
CA GLY A 123 -6.86 -9.15 -9.85
C GLY A 123 -6.71 -7.95 -10.81
N PRO A 124 -7.01 -8.13 -12.10
CA PRO A 124 -6.97 -7.04 -13.09
C PRO A 124 -7.89 -5.86 -12.71
N ASP A 125 -9.07 -6.16 -12.17
CA ASP A 125 -10.08 -5.16 -11.76
C ASP A 125 -9.75 -4.45 -10.42
N GLU A 126 -8.73 -4.95 -9.70
CA GLU A 126 -8.30 -4.41 -8.41
C GLU A 126 -7.03 -3.56 -8.55
N THR A 127 -6.71 -3.12 -9.76
CA THR A 127 -5.50 -2.33 -10.03
C THR A 127 -5.44 -1.04 -9.19
N TYR A 128 -6.59 -0.39 -8.92
CA TYR A 128 -6.65 0.77 -8.01
C TYR A 128 -6.18 0.42 -6.59
N LEU A 129 -6.58 -0.77 -6.10
CA LEU A 129 -6.27 -1.25 -4.77
C LEU A 129 -4.82 -1.71 -4.66
N ARG A 130 -4.33 -2.44 -5.68
CA ARG A 130 -2.91 -2.79 -5.81
C ARG A 130 -2.02 -1.57 -5.74
N LYS A 131 -2.34 -0.50 -6.48
CA LYS A 131 -1.56 0.76 -6.46
C LYS A 131 -1.59 1.45 -5.11
N LYS A 132 -2.73 1.42 -4.41
CA LYS A 132 -2.83 1.97 -3.05
C LYS A 132 -1.94 1.18 -2.09
N VAL A 133 -2.00 -0.15 -2.09
CA VAL A 133 -1.13 -1.02 -1.28
C VAL A 133 0.35 -0.80 -1.59
N GLU A 134 0.70 -0.74 -2.88
CA GLU A 134 2.07 -0.44 -3.33
C GLU A 134 2.56 0.91 -2.81
N THR A 135 1.69 1.92 -2.75
CA THR A 135 2.02 3.24 -2.20
C THR A 135 2.23 3.20 -0.68
N GLU A 136 1.32 2.59 0.07
CA GLU A 136 1.36 2.54 1.54
C GLU A 136 2.53 1.69 2.07
N LEU A 137 2.82 0.56 1.41
CA LEU A 137 3.90 -0.35 1.81
C LEU A 137 5.24 0.01 1.16
N GLY A 138 5.24 0.57 -0.05
CA GLY A 138 6.45 0.88 -0.81
C GLY A 138 7.36 1.86 -0.08
N SER A 139 6.80 2.88 0.57
CA SER A 139 7.54 3.84 1.40
C SER A 139 8.29 3.13 2.55
N LYS A 140 7.63 2.21 3.25
CA LYS A 140 8.21 1.42 4.35
C LYS A 140 9.30 0.47 3.85
N MET A 141 9.05 -0.19 2.72
CA MET A 141 10.04 -1.04 2.04
C MET A 141 11.29 -0.23 1.64
N ILE A 142 11.14 1.03 1.26
CA ILE A 142 12.25 1.93 0.95
C ILE A 142 13.04 2.30 2.21
N TYR A 143 12.36 2.62 3.32
CA TYR A 143 13.04 2.88 4.58
C TYR A 143 13.87 1.68 5.04
N LEU A 144 13.35 0.46 4.90
CA LEU A 144 14.09 -0.76 5.19
C LEU A 144 15.28 -0.95 4.23
N LYS A 145 15.06 -0.76 2.92
CA LYS A 145 16.09 -0.84 1.87
C LYS A 145 17.25 0.12 2.14
N MET A 146 16.99 1.34 2.60
CA MET A 146 18.02 2.35 2.89
C MET A 146 18.98 1.93 4.02
N ARG A 147 18.61 0.93 4.84
CA ARG A 147 19.47 0.38 5.89
C ARG A 147 20.31 -0.82 5.48
N CYS A 148 20.10 -1.34 4.26
CA CYS A 148 20.72 -2.58 3.82
C CYS A 148 21.65 -2.35 2.62
N GLY A 149 22.87 -2.87 2.68
CA GLY A 149 23.79 -2.96 1.54
C GLY A 149 23.72 -4.33 0.87
N GLY A 150 24.12 -4.42 -0.41
CA GLY A 150 24.28 -5.71 -1.11
C GLY A 150 22.98 -6.42 -1.48
N LEU A 151 21.88 -5.68 -1.60
CA LEU A 151 20.59 -6.23 -2.03
C LEU A 151 20.63 -6.65 -3.50
N SER A 152 19.80 -7.62 -3.86
CA SER A 152 19.63 -8.03 -5.25
C SER A 152 19.04 -6.89 -6.09
N SER A 153 19.25 -6.95 -7.41
CA SER A 153 18.70 -5.97 -8.36
C SER A 153 17.17 -5.88 -8.33
N ASP A 154 16.47 -6.92 -7.87
CA ASP A 154 15.01 -6.92 -7.73
C ASP A 154 14.50 -5.87 -6.74
N TRP A 155 15.29 -5.49 -5.74
CA TRP A 155 14.98 -4.38 -4.84
C TRP A 155 14.96 -3.02 -5.56
N GLY A 156 15.50 -2.95 -6.78
CA GLY A 156 15.37 -1.80 -7.67
C GLY A 156 13.94 -1.55 -8.14
N LYS A 157 13.07 -2.57 -8.10
CA LYS A 157 11.65 -2.47 -8.47
C LYS A 157 10.79 -1.83 -7.39
N VAL A 158 11.25 -1.85 -6.13
CA VAL A 158 10.61 -1.10 -5.04
C VAL A 158 10.89 0.39 -5.28
N SER A 159 9.88 1.11 -5.76
CA SER A 159 9.98 2.52 -6.12
C SER A 159 9.14 3.40 -5.19
N VAL A 160 9.55 4.66 -5.02
CA VAL A 160 8.89 5.65 -4.14
C VAL A 160 7.54 6.09 -4.73
N LEU A 161 7.28 5.79 -6.00
CA LEU A 161 6.32 6.53 -6.80
C LEU A 161 5.41 5.58 -7.60
N GLY A 162 4.19 5.44 -7.10
CA GLY A 162 2.98 5.33 -7.93
C GLY A 162 2.77 6.60 -8.79
N THR A 163 3.78 7.05 -9.53
CA THR A 163 3.65 8.14 -10.52
C THR A 163 2.78 7.79 -11.71
N SER A 164 2.36 6.53 -11.82
CA SER A 164 1.36 6.08 -12.77
C SER A 164 -0.05 6.25 -12.15
N GLY A 165 -0.53 7.50 -12.06
CA GLY A 165 -1.96 7.77 -12.20
C GLY A 165 -2.84 8.08 -10.96
N LEU A 166 -2.34 8.09 -9.72
CA LEU A 166 -3.21 8.43 -8.56
C LEU A 166 -3.20 9.92 -8.18
N ALA A 167 -2.12 10.65 -8.44
CA ALA A 167 -2.00 12.06 -8.04
C ALA A 167 -2.87 13.03 -8.87
N GLY A 168 -3.34 12.63 -10.06
CA GLY A 168 -4.11 13.50 -10.95
C GLY A 168 -5.62 13.53 -10.70
N SER A 169 -6.21 12.48 -10.12
CA SER A 169 -7.68 12.34 -10.09
C SER A 169 -8.35 12.84 -8.80
N TYR A 170 -7.59 13.14 -7.75
CA TYR A 170 -8.15 13.54 -6.45
C TYR A 170 -8.39 15.06 -6.32
N VAL A 171 -7.69 15.89 -7.10
CA VAL A 171 -7.84 17.36 -7.05
C VAL A 171 -9.02 17.85 -7.89
N GLU A 172 -9.46 17.12 -8.93
CA GLU A 172 -10.53 17.57 -9.83
C GLU A 172 -11.97 17.26 -9.34
N LYS A 173 -12.15 16.58 -8.20
CA LYS A 173 -13.49 16.32 -7.62
C LYS A 173 -13.87 17.27 -6.49
N ARG A 174 -13.14 18.37 -6.32
CA ARG A 174 -13.43 19.42 -5.33
C ARG A 174 -13.81 20.79 -5.93
N ALA A 175 -14.12 20.85 -7.22
CA ALA A 175 -14.68 22.03 -7.88
C ALA A 175 -16.16 21.84 -8.19
#